data_AF-A0A2T3NMN7-F1
#
_entry.id   AF-A0A2T3NMN7-F1
#
_cell.length_a   1.000
_cell.length_b   1.000
_cell.length_c   1.000
_cell.angle_alpha   90.00
_cell.angle_beta   90.00
_cell.angle_gamma   90.00
#
_symmetry.space_group_name_H-M   'P 1'
#
loop_
_entity.id
_entity.type
_entity.pdbx_description
1 polymer ?
#
loop_
_entity_poly.entity_id
_entity_poly.type
_entity_poly.pdbx_seq_one_letter_code
_entity_poly.pdbx_strand_id
1 'polypeptide(L)'
;MIVMSACSSQANVSEIAQQKTQYIQDECYENEESALNDAFKTFMTDRQEELGGLRATLSDENYEQLDFALKHFVTYWDQLQTERNLACEQHATCEFIQIKTPSLQTNSEFCDGTGFEYSVSRAKIINFFSDIERLELQQNP
;
A
#
# COMPACT_ATOMS: atom_id res chain seq x y z
N MET A 1 -0.29 50.48 28.38
CA MET A 1 -0.25 50.36 26.90
C MET A 1 0.22 48.94 26.62
N ILE A 2 -0.72 48.07 26.25
CA ILE A 2 -0.43 46.67 25.92
C ILE A 2 -0.21 46.62 24.41
N VAL A 3 0.91 46.07 23.96
CA VAL A 3 1.00 45.50 22.61
C VAL A 3 1.68 44.14 22.76
N MET A 4 0.85 43.10 22.73
CA MET A 4 1.29 41.71 22.61
C MET A 4 1.82 41.50 21.19
N SER A 5 3.11 41.18 21.05
CA SER A 5 3.71 40.77 19.79
C SER A 5 4.45 39.44 19.99
N ALA A 6 3.76 38.32 19.84
CA ALA A 6 4.39 37.00 19.68
C ALA A 6 3.38 35.89 19.32
N CYS A 7 2.80 35.87 18.11
CA CYS A 7 2.02 34.71 17.61
C CYS A 7 2.16 34.41 16.10
N SER A 8 3.06 35.06 15.33
CA SER A 8 3.14 34.82 13.88
C SER A 8 3.88 33.52 13.50
N SER A 9 4.77 33.01 14.36
CA SER A 9 5.53 31.78 14.10
C SER A 9 4.70 30.50 14.25
N GLN A 10 3.63 30.51 15.07
CA GLN A 10 2.77 29.34 15.29
C GLN A 10 1.77 29.10 14.15
N ALA A 11 1.28 30.18 13.51
CA ALA A 11 0.41 30.07 12.34
C ALA A 11 1.14 29.42 11.14
N ASN A 12 2.42 29.78 10.93
CA ASN A 12 3.22 29.30 9.81
C ASN A 12 3.62 27.81 9.95
N VAL A 13 3.87 27.34 11.18
CA VAL A 13 4.14 25.92 11.46
C VAL A 13 2.91 25.05 11.21
N SER A 14 1.72 25.55 11.58
CA SER A 14 0.45 24.85 11.32
C SER A 14 0.16 24.69 9.83
N GLU A 15 0.45 25.72 9.04
CA GLU A 15 0.23 25.70 7.59
C GLU A 15 1.16 24.71 6.88
N ILE A 16 2.45 24.70 7.23
CA ILE A 16 3.42 23.76 6.66
C ILE A 16 3.08 22.31 7.03
N ALA A 17 2.65 22.07 8.27
CA ALA A 17 2.22 20.74 8.69
C ALA A 17 1.02 20.25 7.88
N GLN A 18 0.04 21.12 7.63
CA GLN A 18 -1.13 20.80 6.81
C GLN A 18 -0.75 20.54 5.35
N GLN A 19 0.13 21.36 4.77
CA GLN A 19 0.63 21.15 3.41
C GLN A 19 1.34 19.79 3.26
N LYS A 20 2.11 19.38 4.29
CA LYS A 20 2.75 18.07 4.30
C LYS A 20 1.73 16.94 4.31
N THR A 21 0.72 17.01 5.18
CA THR A 21 -0.34 16.00 5.26
C THR A 21 -1.11 15.90 3.94
N GLN A 22 -1.42 17.03 3.31
CA GLN A 22 -2.08 17.03 2.00
C GLN A 22 -1.20 16.39 0.93
N TYR A 23 0.10 16.75 0.88
CA TYR A 23 1.03 16.17 -0.08
C TYR A 23 1.11 14.64 0.05
N ILE A 24 1.22 14.13 1.28
CA ILE A 24 1.18 12.69 1.54
C ILE A 24 -0.13 12.06 1.07
N GLN A 25 -1.26 12.74 1.30
CA GLN A 25 -2.58 12.26 0.89
C GLN A 25 -2.68 12.10 -0.64
N ASP A 26 -2.23 13.10 -1.37
CA ASP A 26 -2.31 13.16 -2.82
C ASP A 26 -1.39 12.12 -3.48
N GLU A 27 -0.16 11.99 -2.96
CA GLU A 27 0.83 11.05 -3.50
C GLU A 27 0.49 9.59 -3.19
N CYS A 28 0.05 9.28 -1.97
CA CYS A 28 -0.06 7.90 -1.52
C CYS A 28 -1.45 7.28 -1.67
N TYR A 29 -2.50 8.10 -1.71
CA TYR A 29 -3.87 7.60 -1.57
C TYR A 29 -4.84 8.06 -2.67
N GLU A 30 -4.59 9.18 -3.37
CA GLU A 30 -5.54 9.67 -4.39
C GLU A 30 -5.46 8.92 -5.75
N ASN A 31 -4.35 8.23 -6.06
CA ASN A 31 -4.13 7.69 -7.43
C ASN A 31 -3.79 6.19 -7.54
N GLU A 32 -3.38 5.50 -6.47
CA GLU A 32 -2.76 4.16 -6.60
C GLU A 32 -3.66 2.96 -6.26
N GLU A 33 -4.80 3.12 -5.60
CA GLU A 33 -5.42 2.00 -4.87
C GLU A 33 -6.61 1.26 -5.53
N SER A 34 -7.11 1.65 -6.70
CA SER A 34 -8.31 0.96 -7.23
C SER A 34 -7.97 -0.26 -8.09
N ALA A 35 -7.32 -0.10 -9.24
CA ALA A 35 -7.32 -1.15 -10.26
C ALA A 35 -6.69 -2.49 -9.84
N LEU A 36 -5.50 -2.48 -9.23
CA LEU A 36 -4.82 -3.73 -8.83
C LEU A 36 -5.48 -4.38 -7.61
N ASN A 37 -5.93 -3.57 -6.66
CA ASN A 37 -6.64 -4.04 -5.48
C ASN A 37 -8.00 -4.64 -5.84
N ASP A 38 -8.71 -4.01 -6.78
CA ASP A 38 -9.98 -4.51 -7.31
C ASP A 38 -9.75 -5.82 -8.08
N ALA A 39 -8.72 -5.89 -8.92
CA ALA A 39 -8.34 -7.12 -9.61
C ALA A 39 -8.05 -8.26 -8.63
N PHE A 40 -7.26 -8.01 -7.58
CA PHE A 40 -6.99 -8.99 -6.52
C PHE A 40 -8.27 -9.44 -5.82
N LYS A 41 -9.14 -8.50 -5.42
CA LYS A 41 -10.41 -8.82 -4.73
C LYS A 41 -11.34 -9.66 -5.61
N THR A 42 -11.45 -9.32 -6.89
CA THR A 42 -12.21 -10.11 -7.87
C THR A 42 -11.61 -11.51 -7.98
N PHE A 43 -10.30 -11.62 -8.19
CA PHE A 43 -9.63 -12.92 -8.28
C PHE A 43 -9.90 -13.80 -7.05
N MET A 44 -9.74 -13.24 -5.84
CA MET A 44 -9.98 -13.99 -4.60
C MET A 44 -11.44 -14.39 -4.42
N THR A 45 -12.39 -13.54 -4.84
CA THR A 45 -13.83 -13.85 -4.83
C THR A 45 -14.12 -15.04 -5.74
N ASP A 46 -13.59 -15.02 -6.97
CA ASP A 46 -13.79 -16.09 -7.95
C ASP A 46 -13.21 -17.42 -7.45
N ARG A 47 -12.01 -17.42 -6.85
CA ARG A 47 -11.40 -18.64 -6.27
C ARG A 47 -12.19 -19.20 -5.09
N GLN A 48 -12.77 -18.32 -4.27
CA GLN A 48 -13.60 -18.75 -3.13
C GLN A 48 -14.92 -19.37 -3.61
N GLU A 49 -15.54 -18.81 -4.65
CA GLU A 49 -16.74 -19.37 -5.29
C GLU A 49 -16.43 -20.75 -5.91
N GLU A 50 -15.31 -20.85 -6.63
CA GLU A 50 -14.84 -22.11 -7.23
C GLU A 50 -14.63 -23.20 -6.17
N LEU A 51 -13.95 -22.87 -5.06
CA LEU A 51 -13.78 -23.79 -3.93
C LEU A 51 -15.13 -24.25 -3.35
N GLY A 52 -16.09 -23.32 -3.20
CA GLY A 52 -17.45 -23.63 -2.75
C GLY A 52 -18.16 -24.63 -3.66
N GLY A 53 -18.00 -24.51 -4.98
CA GLY A 53 -18.50 -25.46 -5.97
C GLY A 53 -17.91 -26.87 -5.84
N LEU A 54 -16.68 -26.98 -5.33
CA LEU A 54 -15.96 -28.25 -5.16
C LEU A 54 -16.26 -28.95 -3.82
N ARG A 55 -17.07 -28.36 -2.94
CA ARG A 55 -17.26 -28.86 -1.56
C ARG A 55 -17.70 -30.32 -1.48
N ALA A 56 -18.57 -30.77 -2.38
CA ALA A 56 -19.07 -32.15 -2.41
C ALA A 56 -18.03 -33.17 -2.93
N THR A 57 -16.96 -32.70 -3.57
CA THR A 57 -15.94 -33.54 -4.21
C THR A 57 -14.67 -33.63 -3.36
N LEU A 58 -14.40 -32.62 -2.53
CA LEU A 58 -13.24 -32.58 -1.65
C LEU A 58 -13.53 -33.26 -0.31
N SER A 59 -12.49 -33.86 0.28
CA SER A 59 -12.52 -34.20 1.70
C SER A 59 -12.63 -32.93 2.55
N ASP A 60 -13.15 -33.05 3.76
CA ASP A 60 -13.24 -31.93 4.70
C ASP A 60 -11.87 -31.29 4.95
N GLU A 61 -10.84 -32.12 5.14
CA GLU A 61 -9.47 -31.67 5.35
C GLU A 61 -8.92 -30.87 4.14
N ASN A 62 -9.09 -31.36 2.91
CA ASN A 62 -8.61 -30.66 1.72
C ASN A 62 -9.35 -29.34 1.51
N TYR A 63 -10.67 -29.33 1.74
CA TYR A 63 -11.46 -28.11 1.64
C TYR A 63 -10.99 -27.07 2.66
N GLU A 64 -10.79 -27.47 3.92
CA GLU A 64 -10.32 -26.57 4.98
C GLU A 64 -8.92 -26.02 4.70
N GLN A 65 -8.00 -26.83 4.18
CA GLN A 65 -6.66 -26.36 3.81
C GLN A 65 -6.70 -25.32 2.69
N LEU A 66 -7.52 -25.54 1.65
CA LEU A 66 -7.67 -24.60 0.55
C LEU A 66 -8.35 -23.30 1.01
N ASP A 67 -9.42 -23.40 1.80
CA ASP A 67 -10.11 -22.23 2.36
C ASP A 67 -9.18 -21.41 3.27
N PHE A 68 -8.38 -22.10 4.09
CA PHE A 68 -7.37 -21.45 4.92
C PHE A 68 -6.33 -20.72 4.06
N ALA A 69 -5.82 -21.35 2.99
CA ALA A 69 -4.83 -20.74 2.10
C ALA A 69 -5.39 -19.47 1.42
N LEU A 70 -6.62 -19.52 0.89
CA LEU A 70 -7.26 -18.37 0.26
C LEU A 70 -7.42 -17.20 1.26
N LYS A 71 -7.87 -17.47 2.48
CA LYS A 71 -7.96 -16.45 3.55
C LYS A 71 -6.60 -15.89 3.94
N HIS A 72 -5.57 -16.73 3.94
CA HIS A 72 -4.21 -16.30 4.23
C HIS A 72 -3.68 -15.35 3.14
N PHE A 73 -4.00 -15.60 1.87
CA PHE A 73 -3.63 -14.70 0.78
C PHE A 73 -4.26 -13.32 0.91
N VAL A 74 -5.54 -13.23 1.28
CA VAL A 74 -6.22 -11.95 1.57
C VAL A 74 -5.52 -11.22 2.72
N THR A 75 -5.23 -11.93 3.80
CA THR A 75 -4.55 -11.35 4.97
C THR A 75 -3.16 -10.82 4.60
N TYR A 76 -2.40 -11.57 3.81
CA TYR A 76 -1.07 -11.16 3.38
C TYR A 76 -1.12 -9.98 2.41
N TRP A 77 -2.12 -9.94 1.52
CA TRP A 77 -2.37 -8.79 0.66
C TRP A 77 -2.54 -7.49 1.47
N ASP A 78 -3.39 -7.51 2.49
CA ASP A 78 -3.62 -6.34 3.36
C ASP A 78 -2.35 -5.89 4.09
N GLN A 79 -1.50 -6.85 4.49
CA GLN A 79 -0.17 -6.53 5.04
C GLN A 79 0.71 -5.83 4.00
N LEU A 80 0.79 -6.33 2.78
CA LEU A 80 1.58 -5.72 1.72
C LEU A 80 1.08 -4.31 1.36
N GLN A 81 -0.24 -4.09 1.34
CA GLN A 81 -0.83 -2.76 1.14
C GLN A 81 -0.42 -1.79 2.25
N THR A 82 -0.45 -2.26 3.51
CA THR A 82 -0.01 -1.47 4.67
C THR A 82 1.49 -1.13 4.58
N GLU A 83 2.33 -2.10 4.23
CA GLU A 83 3.77 -1.88 4.01
C GLU A 83 4.02 -0.85 2.91
N ARG A 84 3.30 -0.95 1.78
CA ARG A 84 3.40 0.02 0.68
C ARG A 84 3.00 1.41 1.13
N ASN A 85 1.86 1.55 1.81
CA ASN A 85 1.37 2.85 2.28
C ASN A 85 2.38 3.52 3.21
N LEU A 86 2.91 2.77 4.18
CA LEU A 86 3.93 3.30 5.08
C LEU A 86 5.20 3.75 4.32
N ALA A 87 5.66 2.95 3.34
CA ALA A 87 6.83 3.32 2.55
C ALA A 87 6.57 4.56 1.68
N CYS A 88 5.37 4.67 1.11
CA CYS A 88 4.95 5.85 0.37
C CYS A 88 4.94 7.10 1.26
N GLU A 89 4.32 7.04 2.44
CA GLU A 89 4.26 8.17 3.36
C GLU A 89 5.65 8.68 3.75
N GLN A 90 6.59 7.76 3.97
CA GLN A 90 7.99 8.08 4.26
C GLN A 90 8.66 8.76 3.07
N HIS A 91 8.47 8.23 1.86
CA HIS A 91 9.01 8.81 0.64
C HIS A 91 8.44 10.19 0.35
N ALA A 92 7.11 10.34 0.34
CA ALA A 92 6.42 11.60 0.13
C ALA A 92 6.80 12.65 1.20
N THR A 93 7.00 12.22 2.46
CA THR A 93 7.53 13.10 3.51
C THR A 93 8.93 13.60 3.17
N CYS A 94 9.81 12.72 2.67
CA CYS A 94 11.16 13.10 2.27
C CYS A 94 11.14 14.10 1.11
N GLU A 95 10.35 13.81 0.07
CA GLU A 95 10.21 14.70 -1.10
C GLU A 95 9.67 16.07 -0.68
N PHE A 96 8.66 16.11 0.19
CA PHE A 96 8.14 17.37 0.71
C PHE A 96 9.23 18.19 1.42
N ILE A 97 10.08 17.54 2.23
CA ILE A 97 11.22 18.21 2.89
C ILE A 97 12.22 18.74 1.87
N GLN A 98 12.52 17.96 0.83
CA GLN A 98 13.43 18.35 -0.26
C GLN A 98 12.88 19.56 -1.01
N ILE A 99 11.59 19.57 -1.35
CA ILE A 99 10.90 20.67 -2.04
C ILE A 99 10.92 21.94 -1.19
N LYS A 100 10.65 21.84 0.12
CA LYS A 100 10.58 23.00 1.02
C LYS A 100 11.94 23.53 1.48
N THR A 101 13.03 22.80 1.22
CA THR A 101 14.39 23.17 1.68
C THR A 101 15.30 23.48 0.50
N PRO A 102 15.55 24.77 0.18
CA PRO A 102 16.31 25.15 -1.02
C PRO A 102 17.69 24.50 -1.15
N SER A 103 18.39 24.25 -0.04
CA SER A 103 19.71 23.60 -0.04
C SER A 103 19.67 22.12 -0.42
N LEU A 104 18.51 21.48 -0.35
CA LEU A 104 18.32 20.06 -0.67
C LEU A 104 17.79 19.86 -2.10
N GLN A 105 17.22 20.89 -2.73
CA GLN A 105 16.66 20.80 -4.09
C GLN A 105 17.69 20.42 -5.15
N THR A 106 18.97 20.75 -4.95
CA THR A 106 20.06 20.35 -5.85
C THR A 106 20.61 18.95 -5.58
N ASN A 107 20.22 18.33 -4.46
CA ASN A 107 20.64 16.99 -4.09
C ASN A 107 19.56 15.99 -4.51
N SER A 108 19.61 15.52 -5.76
CA SER A 108 18.66 14.55 -6.30
C SER A 108 18.62 13.24 -5.52
N GLU A 109 19.71 12.87 -4.85
CA GLU A 109 19.85 11.59 -4.15
C GLU A 109 19.29 11.63 -2.71
N PHE A 110 18.81 12.79 -2.25
CA PHE A 110 18.39 12.99 -0.86
C PHE A 110 17.32 11.99 -0.40
N CYS A 111 16.42 11.59 -1.30
CA CYS A 111 15.31 10.69 -1.00
C CYS A 111 15.46 9.28 -1.59
N ASP A 112 16.62 8.94 -2.18
CA ASP A 112 16.82 7.66 -2.88
C ASP A 112 16.56 6.44 -2.00
N GLY A 113 16.93 6.49 -0.72
CA GLY A 113 16.67 5.40 0.22
C GLY A 113 15.17 5.12 0.40
N THR A 114 14.38 6.17 0.66
CA THR A 114 12.92 6.06 0.80
C THR A 114 12.24 5.70 -0.53
N GLY A 115 12.76 6.21 -1.65
CA GLY A 115 12.24 5.89 -2.98
C GLY A 115 12.52 4.44 -3.38
N PHE A 116 13.66 3.89 -2.98
CA PHE A 116 13.98 2.48 -3.14
C PHE A 116 13.04 1.60 -2.31
N GLU A 117 12.84 1.91 -1.03
CA GLU A 117 11.94 1.15 -0.16
C GLU A 117 10.49 1.12 -0.68
N TYR A 118 10.00 2.27 -1.16
CA TYR A 118 8.68 2.36 -1.78
C TYR A 118 8.60 1.58 -3.11
N SER A 119 9.65 1.62 -3.94
CA SER A 119 9.71 0.82 -5.16
C SER A 119 9.68 -0.68 -4.86
N VAL A 120 10.40 -1.12 -3.82
CA VAL A 120 10.43 -2.52 -3.38
C VAL A 120 9.06 -2.96 -2.85
N SER A 121 8.38 -2.15 -2.05
CA SER A 121 7.05 -2.50 -1.52
C SER A 121 6.01 -2.66 -2.62
N ARG A 122 6.03 -1.80 -3.65
CA ARG A 122 5.18 -1.94 -4.85
C ARG A 122 5.50 -3.22 -5.62
N ALA A 123 6.78 -3.54 -5.79
CA ALA A 123 7.19 -4.77 -6.46
C ALA A 123 6.74 -6.04 -5.71
N LYS A 124 6.75 -6.04 -4.37
CA LYS A 124 6.25 -7.15 -3.56
C LYS A 124 4.76 -7.43 -3.84
N ILE A 125 3.93 -6.40 -3.89
CA ILE A 125 2.49 -6.53 -4.18
C ILE A 125 2.28 -7.17 -5.57
N ILE A 126 2.97 -6.64 -6.59
CA ILE A 126 2.87 -7.13 -7.96
C ILE A 126 3.31 -8.60 -8.06
N ASN A 127 4.45 -8.94 -7.47
CA ASN A 127 4.98 -10.30 -7.49
C ASN A 127 4.05 -11.27 -6.78
N PHE A 128 3.55 -10.90 -5.60
CA PHE A 128 2.60 -11.72 -4.86
C PHE A 128 1.33 -11.97 -5.67
N PHE A 129 0.76 -10.94 -6.32
CA PHE A 129 -0.42 -11.15 -7.17
C PHE A 129 -0.10 -12.05 -8.38
N SER A 130 1.03 -11.83 -9.05
CA SER A 130 1.46 -12.67 -10.16
C SER A 130 1.70 -14.13 -9.75
N ASP A 131 2.11 -14.39 -8.51
CA ASP A 131 2.35 -15.75 -8.02
C ASP A 131 1.02 -16.46 -7.74
N ILE A 132 0.03 -15.76 -7.16
CA ILE A 132 -1.27 -16.36 -6.87
C ILE A 132 -2.16 -16.50 -8.10
N GLU A 133 -2.08 -15.61 -9.09
CA GLU A 133 -2.89 -15.72 -10.32
C GLU A 133 -2.56 -16.98 -11.14
N ARG A 134 -1.41 -17.59 -10.87
CA ARG A 134 -0.98 -18.86 -11.48
C ARG A 134 -1.51 -20.09 -10.74
N LEU A 135 -2.20 -19.90 -9.62
CA LEU A 135 -2.79 -21.00 -8.87
C LEU A 135 -4.05 -21.50 -9.60
N GLU A 136 -3.98 -22.74 -10.07
CA GLU A 136 -5.11 -23.47 -10.63
C GLU A 136 -5.49 -24.62 -9.69
N LEU A 137 -6.79 -24.78 -9.41
CA LEU A 137 -7.30 -25.95 -8.73
C LEU A 137 -7.34 -27.13 -9.71
N GLN A 138 -6.27 -27.95 -9.70
CA GLN A 138 -6.21 -29.13 -10.54
C GLN A 138 -7.07 -30.26 -9.97
N GLN A 139 -8.08 -30.70 -10.71
CA GLN A 139 -8.65 -32.03 -10.52
C GLN A 139 -7.72 -33.04 -11.19
N ASN A 140 -7.18 -33.98 -10.42
CA ASN A 140 -6.51 -35.13 -11.04
C ASN A 140 -7.52 -35.87 -11.94
N PRO A 141 -7.11 -36.29 -13.15
CA PRO A 141 -7.95 -37.04 -14.07
C PRO A 141 -8.33 -38.43 -13.56
#